data_AF-A0A831TDS5-F1
#
_entry.id   AF-A0A831TDS5-F1
#
_cell.length_a   1.000
_cell.length_b   1.000
_cell.length_c   1.000
_cell.angle_alpha   90.00
_cell.angle_beta   90.00
_cell.angle_gamma   90.00
#
_symmetry.space_group_name_H-M   'P 1'
#
loop_
_entity.id
_entity.type
_entity.pdbx_description
1 polymer ?
#
loop_
_entity_poly.entity_id
_entity_poly.type
_entity_poly.pdbx_seq_one_letter_code
_entity_poly.pdbx_strand_id
1 'polypeptide(L)' 'MSDPLKLIFAGSGQFAVPTLQALLDSGRHQIVLVISQPDRPAGRGRRLTPTPVSRLAIEQNLPLL' A
#
# COMPACT_ATOMS: atom_id res chain seq x y z
N MET A 1 10.97 -17.06 20.30
CA MET A 1 10.83 -15.92 19.37
C MET A 1 9.38 -15.53 19.38
N SER A 2 9.05 -14.25 19.54
CA SER A 2 7.67 -13.76 19.48
C SER A 2 7.13 -13.82 18.05
N ASP A 3 5.87 -14.19 17.88
CA ASP A 3 5.21 -14.17 16.57
C ASP A 3 5.23 -12.75 15.96
N PRO A 4 5.42 -12.61 14.64
CA PRO A 4 5.42 -11.30 13.98
C PRO A 4 4.05 -10.64 14.10
N LEU A 5 4.03 -9.34 14.41
CA LEU A 5 2.78 -8.57 14.47
C LEU A 5 2.14 -8.51 13.08
N LYS A 6 0.83 -8.75 13.04
CA LYS A 6 0.01 -8.59 11.84
C LYS A 6 -0.48 -7.15 11.76
N LEU A 7 -0.21 -6.50 10.63
CA LEU A 7 -0.53 -5.09 10.43
C LEU A 7 -1.48 -4.91 9.25
N ILE A 8 -2.37 -3.93 9.40
CA ILE A 8 -3.12 -3.33 8.30
C ILE A 8 -2.48 -1.98 8.01
N PHE A 9 -2.14 -1.73 6.75
CA PHE A 9 -1.61 -0.43 6.32
C PHE A 9 -2.70 0.37 5.63
N ALA A 10 -3.06 1.54 6.16
CA ALA A 10 -4.05 2.42 5.55
C ALA A 10 -3.37 3.68 5.00
N GLY A 11 -3.39 3.87 3.68
CA GLY A 11 -2.74 5.00 3.02
C GLY A 11 -3.06 5.08 1.54
N SER A 12 -2.85 6.25 0.92
CA SER A 12 -3.13 6.43 -0.52
C SER A 12 -2.17 7.37 -1.22
N GLY A 13 -1.74 8.45 -0.56
CA GLY A 13 -0.85 9.44 -1.16
C GLY A 13 0.58 8.94 -1.34
N GLN A 14 1.32 9.62 -2.23
CA GLN A 14 2.74 9.36 -2.49
C GLN A 14 3.59 9.34 -1.21
N PHE A 15 3.23 10.20 -0.24
CA PHE A 15 3.91 10.30 1.05
C PHE A 15 3.87 9.00 1.88
N ALA A 16 2.85 8.15 1.69
CA ALA A 16 2.71 6.91 2.45
C ALA A 16 3.52 5.74 1.85
N VAL A 17 3.96 5.84 0.60
CA VAL A 17 4.69 4.77 -0.12
C VAL A 17 6.00 4.39 0.58
N PRO A 18 6.88 5.33 0.97
CA PRO A 18 8.12 4.97 1.67
C PRO A 18 7.88 4.25 2.99
N THR A 19 6.80 4.59 3.71
CA THR A 19 6.44 3.93 4.97
C THR A 19 5.99 2.49 4.74
N LEU A 20 5.14 2.24 3.75
CA LEU A 20 4.75 0.87 3.39
C LEU A 20 5.96 0.04 2.96
N GLN A 21 6.82 0.60 2.09
CA GLN A 21 8.03 -0.07 1.64
C GLN A 21 8.96 -0.42 2.82
N ALA A 22 9.21 0.53 3.72
CA ALA A 22 10.07 0.30 4.88
C ALA A 22 9.52 -0.80 5.82
N LEU A 23 8.19 -0.92 5.97
CA LEU A 23 7.57 -1.99 6.75
C LEU A 23 7.73 -3.36 6.10
N LEU A 24 7.64 -3.44 4.77
CA LEU A 24 7.86 -4.67 4.01
C LEU A 24 9.34 -5.09 4.07
N ASP A 25 10.24 -4.14 3.83
CA ASP A 25 11.70 -4.38 3.82
C ASP A 25 12.23 -4.80 5.19
N SER A 26 11.58 -4.35 6.28
CA SER A 26 12.07 -4.66 7.63
C SER A 26 11.93 -6.14 8.00
N GLY A 27 11.04 -6.91 7.33
CA GLY A 27 10.79 -8.34 7.60
C GLY A 27 10.33 -8.68 9.03
N ARG A 28 10.02 -7.66 9.85
CA ARG A 28 9.68 -7.79 11.29
C ARG A 28 8.18 -7.95 11.52
N HIS A 29 7.38 -7.51 10.57
CA HIS A 29 5.94 -7.48 10.65
C HIS A 29 5.33 -8.12 9.41
N GLN A 30 4.14 -8.65 9.55
CA GLN A 30 3.37 -9.20 8.43
C GLN A 30 2.29 -8.19 8.03
N ILE A 31 2.40 -7.58 6.85
CA ILE A 31 1.31 -6.79 6.28
C ILE A 31 0.25 -7.76 5.76
N VAL A 32 -0.92 -7.78 6.39
CA VAL A 32 -2.01 -8.70 6.02
C VAL A 32 -3.08 -8.05 5.13
N LEU A 33 -3.12 -6.73 5.10
CA LEU A 33 -4.04 -5.95 4.27
C LEU A 33 -3.48 -4.54 4.05
N VAL A 34 -3.63 -4.04 2.82
CA VAL A 34 -3.49 -2.62 2.50
C VAL A 34 -4.87 -2.05 2.23
N ILE A 35 -5.18 -0.90 2.83
CA ILE A 35 -6.40 -0.13 2.57
C ILE A 35 -6.00 1.14 1.85
N SER A 36 -6.61 1.41 0.71
CA SER A 36 -6.40 2.63 -0.04
C SER A 36 -7.69 3.19 -0.62
N GLN A 37 -7.70 4.47 -0.94
CA GLN A 37 -8.79 5.10 -1.67
C GLN A 37 -8.98 4.41 -3.04
N PRO A 38 -10.22 4.34 -3.55
CA PRO A 38 -10.48 3.88 -4.90
C PRO A 38 -9.69 4.67 -5.94
N ASP A 39 -9.47 4.05 -7.09
CA ASP A 39 -8.85 4.73 -8.23
C ASP A 39 -9.60 6.01 -8.59
N ARG A 40 -8.85 7.06 -8.90
CA ARG A 40 -9.42 8.36 -9.26
C ARG A 40 -8.81 8.89 -10.55
N PRO A 41 -9.56 9.70 -11.33
CA PRO A 41 -9.02 10.39 -12.49
C PRO A 41 -7.83 11.29 -12.13
N ALA A 42 -6.69 11.12 -12.81
CA ALA A 42 -5.49 11.91 -12.59
C ALA A 42 -4.84 12.40 -13.90
N GLY A 43 -4.00 13.44 -13.80
CA GLY A 43 -3.25 14.00 -14.92
C GLY A 43 -4.10 14.66 -16.02
N ARG A 44 -3.45 15.02 -17.13
CA ARG A 44 -4.15 15.48 -18.34
C ARG A 44 -4.85 14.29 -19.00
N GLY A 45 -6.11 14.47 -19.38
CA GLY A 45 -6.95 13.40 -19.92
C GLY A 45 -7.64 12.52 -18.86
N ARG A 46 -7.46 12.81 -17.56
CA ARG A 46 -8.29 12.27 -16.47
C ARG A 46 -8.46 10.74 -16.50
N ARG A 47 -7.37 10.02 -16.76
CA ARG A 47 -7.42 8.55 -16.78
C ARG A 47 -7.61 8.02 -15.36
N LEU A 48 -8.46 7.01 -15.21
CA LEU A 48 -8.60 6.28 -13.96
C LEU A 48 -7.24 5.70 -13.59
N THR A 49 -6.69 6.14 -12.47
CA THR A 49 -5.32 5.82 -12.07
C THR A 49 -5.32 5.29 -10.65
N PRO A 50 -4.63 4.17 -10.39
CA PRO A 50 -4.42 3.68 -9.03
C PRO A 50 -3.70 4.71 -8.17
N THR A 51 -4.03 4.71 -6.89
CA THR A 51 -3.25 5.50 -5.94
C THR A 51 -1.82 4.97 -5.86
N PRO A 52 -0.84 5.81 -5.48
CA PRO A 52 0.52 5.37 -5.22
C PRO A 52 0.63 4.14 -4.30
N VAL A 53 -0.16 4.09 -3.22
CA VAL A 53 -0.14 2.96 -2.27
C VAL A 53 -0.79 1.72 -2.88
N SER A 54 -1.94 1.88 -3.56
CA SER A 54 -2.61 0.77 -4.27
C SER A 54 -1.67 0.12 -5.29
N ARG A 55 -0.90 0.93 -6.04
CA ARG A 55 0.08 0.43 -7.01
C ARG A 55 1.14 -0.43 -6.33
N LEU A 56 1.76 0.07 -5.25
CA LEU A 56 2.77 -0.69 -4.52
C LEU A 56 2.19 -1.98 -3.93
N ALA A 57 0.96 -1.95 -3.39
CA ALA A 57 0.30 -3.14 -2.88
C ALA A 57 0.11 -4.22 -3.96
N ILE A 58 -0.31 -3.81 -5.16
CA ILE A 58 -0.46 -4.72 -6.31
C ILE A 58 0.90 -5.29 -6.74
N GLU A 59 1.94 -4.45 -6.85
CA GLU A 59 3.31 -4.89 -7.21
C GLU A 59 3.88 -5.91 -6.22
N GLN A 60 3.56 -5.77 -4.93
CA GLN A 60 3.99 -6.65 -3.85
C GLN A 60 3.02 -7.82 -3.59
N ASN A 61 1.98 -7.98 -4.41
CA ASN A 61 0.94 -9.02 -4.28
C ASN A 61 0.25 -9.02 -2.90
N LEU A 62 0.02 -7.85 -2.32
CA LEU A 62 -0.66 -7.69 -1.05
C LEU A 62 -2.18 -7.65 -1.24
N PRO A 63 -2.97 -8.22 -0.30
CA PRO A 63 -4.41 -7.98 -0.26
C PRO A 63 -4.71 -6.48 -0.19
N LEU A 64 -5.65 -6.02 -1.02
CA LEU A 64 -6.00 -4.62 -1.18
C LEU A 64 -7.51 -4.41 -0.97
N LEU A 65 -7.87 -3.41 -0.18
CA LEU A 65 -9.22 -2.88 0.00
C LEU A 65 -9.29 -1.42 -0.43
#